data_AF-A0A9P0GI43-F1
#
_entry.id   AF-A0A9P0GI43-F1
#
_cell.length_a   1.000
_cell.length_b   1.000
_cell.length_c   1.000
_cell.angle_alpha   90.00
_cell.angle_beta   90.00
_cell.angle_gamma   90.00
#
_symmetry.space_group_name_H-M   'P 1'
#
loop_
_entity.id
_entity.type
_entity.pdbx_description
1 polymer ?
#
loop_
_entity_poly.entity_id
_entity_poly.type
_entity_poly.pdbx_seq_one_letter_code
_entity_poly.pdbx_strand_id
1 'polypeptide(L)'
;MPANEKDQPKRQGKTPYQGKKRCFGHYKCPQCNKNWMSAYSWANMGQECMECRINVFPFLQRPLKKRSRPAVFDKDKSHKKELCDKCKQLGHSCVRIRSP
;
A
#
# COMPACT_ATOMS: atom_id res chain seq x y z
N MET A 1 -4.22 29.15 -29.59
CA MET A 1 -2.99 29.05 -28.77
C MET A 1 -3.11 30.11 -27.68
N PRO A 2 -2.73 29.92 -26.39
CA PRO A 2 -2.15 28.75 -25.71
C PRO A 2 -2.72 28.44 -24.28
N ALA A 3 -2.26 27.31 -23.74
CA ALA A 3 -1.98 26.99 -22.32
C ALA A 3 -3.07 27.15 -21.22
N ASN A 4 -3.55 26.01 -20.70
CA ASN A 4 -3.69 25.86 -19.24
C ASN A 4 -3.57 24.38 -18.83
N GLU A 5 -2.37 23.83 -19.05
CA GLU A 5 -1.98 22.52 -18.54
C GLU A 5 -1.76 22.68 -17.03
N LYS A 6 -2.76 22.26 -16.25
CA LYS A 6 -2.78 22.38 -14.80
C LYS A 6 -1.61 21.57 -14.22
N ASP A 7 -0.54 22.27 -13.85
CA ASP A 7 0.55 21.79 -13.02
C ASP A 7 -0.03 21.24 -11.72
N GLN A 8 -0.32 19.95 -11.69
CA GLN A 8 -0.60 19.24 -10.45
C GLN A 8 0.72 19.10 -9.71
N PRO A 9 0.81 19.48 -8.42
CA PRO A 9 2.03 19.31 -7.66
C PRO A 9 2.43 17.84 -7.73
N LYS A 10 3.55 17.57 -8.41
CA LYS A 10 4.15 16.24 -8.54
C LYS A 10 4.27 15.68 -7.13
N ARG A 11 3.39 14.76 -6.74
CA ARG A 11 3.48 14.07 -5.46
C ARG A 11 4.83 13.34 -5.49
N GLN A 12 5.82 13.84 -4.75
CA GLN A 12 7.22 13.39 -4.79
C GLN A 12 7.39 12.02 -4.13
N GLY A 13 6.71 11.00 -4.61
CA GLY A 13 6.88 9.66 -4.08
C GLY A 13 6.28 8.57 -4.94
N LYS A 14 6.79 7.34 -4.75
CA LYS A 14 6.49 6.15 -5.57
C LYS A 14 5.04 5.68 -5.44
N THR A 15 4.26 6.27 -4.53
CA THR A 15 2.88 5.86 -4.23
C THR A 15 1.94 7.06 -4.10
N PRO A 16 0.64 6.93 -4.46
CA PRO A 16 -0.31 8.05 -4.41
C PRO A 16 -0.50 8.68 -3.03
N TYR A 17 -0.33 7.90 -1.96
CA TYR A 17 -0.38 8.33 -0.58
C TYR A 17 1.03 8.61 -0.06
N GLN A 18 1.22 9.77 0.56
CA GLN A 18 2.48 10.24 1.14
C GLN A 18 2.40 10.46 2.66
N GLY A 19 1.39 9.88 3.32
CA GLY A 19 1.21 10.05 4.76
C GLY A 19 2.02 9.06 5.61
N LYS A 20 2.12 9.36 6.91
CA LYS A 20 2.87 8.55 7.89
C LYS A 20 2.07 7.37 8.46
N LYS A 21 0.76 7.28 8.19
CA LYS A 21 -0.13 6.25 8.73
C LYS A 21 -0.31 5.12 7.73
N ARG A 22 -0.79 3.96 8.21
CA ARG A 22 -1.21 2.88 7.32
C ARG A 22 -2.43 3.28 6.52
N CYS A 23 -2.46 2.84 5.28
CA CYS A 23 -3.58 3.00 4.37
C CYS A 23 -3.92 1.68 3.69
N PHE A 24 -5.11 1.65 3.11
CA PHE A 24 -5.58 0.54 2.28
C PHE A 24 -5.08 0.76 0.85
N GLY A 25 -4.20 -0.11 0.37
CA GLY A 25 -3.63 -0.05 -0.97
C GLY A 25 -4.24 -1.11 -1.89
N HIS A 26 -4.51 -0.72 -3.13
CA HIS A 26 -4.83 -1.61 -4.23
C HIS A 26 -3.60 -1.76 -5.12
N TYR A 27 -3.25 -3.00 -5.41
CA TYR A 27 -2.07 -3.39 -6.17
C TYR A 27 -2.52 -4.09 -7.45
N LYS A 28 -1.78 -3.89 -8.53
CA LYS A 28 -1.95 -4.58 -9.80
C LYS A 28 -0.57 -4.96 -10.32
N CYS A 29 -0.31 -6.26 -10.40
CA CYS A 29 0.97 -6.74 -10.95
C CYS A 29 0.99 -6.47 -12.46
N PRO A 30 2.03 -5.80 -12.99
CA PRO A 30 2.15 -5.55 -14.43
C PRO A 30 2.51 -6.82 -15.23
N GLN A 31 3.06 -7.85 -14.58
CA GLN A 31 3.49 -9.10 -15.23
C GLN A 31 2.34 -10.10 -15.35
N CYS A 32 1.69 -10.48 -14.23
CA CYS A 32 0.60 -11.46 -14.23
C CYS A 32 -0.81 -10.84 -14.22
N ASN A 33 -0.92 -9.51 -14.28
CA ASN A 33 -2.20 -8.76 -14.20
C ASN A 33 -3.05 -9.04 -12.95
N LYS A 34 -2.56 -9.79 -11.96
CA LYS A 34 -3.26 -10.05 -10.70
C LYS A 34 -3.44 -8.77 -9.92
N ASN A 35 -4.64 -8.62 -9.37
CA ASN A 35 -5.03 -7.50 -8.53
C ASN A 35 -5.24 -8.00 -7.11
N TRP A 36 -4.72 -7.28 -6.13
CA TRP A 36 -4.99 -7.57 -4.73
C TRP A 36 -5.08 -6.29 -3.92
N MET A 37 -5.62 -6.43 -2.72
CA MET A 37 -5.81 -5.32 -1.81
C MET A 37 -5.14 -5.63 -0.48
N SER A 38 -4.57 -4.61 0.16
CA SER A 38 -3.93 -4.75 1.45
C SER A 38 -4.15 -3.55 2.34
N ALA A 39 -4.57 -3.81 3.58
CA ALA A 39 -4.69 -2.80 4.64
C ALA A 39 -3.33 -2.35 5.21
N TYR A 40 -2.23 -2.96 4.76
CA TYR A 40 -0.86 -2.69 5.22
C TYR A 40 -0.04 -1.98 4.15
N SER A 41 -0.66 -1.02 3.47
CA SER A 41 0.04 -0.16 2.52
C SER A 41 0.63 1.04 3.24
N TRP A 42 1.82 1.45 2.79
CA TRP A 42 2.56 2.58 3.33
C TRP A 42 3.00 3.48 2.19
N ALA A 43 3.26 4.75 2.51
CA ALA A 43 3.85 5.68 1.55
C ALA A 43 5.21 5.15 1.08
N ASN A 44 5.46 5.21 -0.23
CA ASN A 44 6.71 4.83 -0.88
C ASN A 44 7.12 3.37 -0.71
N MET A 45 6.18 2.49 -0.34
CA MET A 45 6.41 1.07 -0.12
C MET A 45 5.50 0.23 -1.00
N GLY A 46 6.05 -0.84 -1.57
CA GLY A 46 5.31 -1.79 -2.38
C GLY A 46 4.96 -3.08 -1.64
N GLN A 47 4.31 -3.97 -2.39
CA GLN A 47 4.17 -5.37 -2.03
C GLN A 47 4.63 -6.25 -3.18
N GLU A 48 5.34 -7.30 -2.83
CA GLU A 48 5.82 -8.27 -3.77
C GLU A 48 4.68 -9.16 -4.26
N CYS A 49 4.61 -9.34 -5.57
CA CYS A 49 3.66 -10.27 -6.15
C CYS A 49 4.03 -11.71 -5.72
N MET A 50 3.04 -12.48 -5.24
CA MET A 50 3.26 -13.88 -4.85
C MET A 50 3.76 -14.76 -5.99
N GLU A 51 3.36 -14.45 -7.22
CA GLU A 51 3.68 -15.24 -8.40
C GLU A 51 4.96 -14.76 -9.07
N CYS A 52 5.01 -13.47 -9.40
CA CYS A 52 6.11 -12.90 -10.17
C CYS A 52 7.30 -12.49 -9.30
N ARG A 53 7.15 -12.45 -7.97
CA ARG A 53 8.17 -12.01 -7.00
C ARG A 53 8.78 -10.63 -7.30
N ILE A 54 8.06 -9.77 -8.03
CA ILE A 54 8.43 -8.38 -8.30
C ILE A 54 7.78 -7.44 -7.29
N ASN A 55 8.46 -6.34 -6.96
CA ASN A 55 7.90 -5.29 -6.12
C ASN A 55 6.85 -4.49 -6.88
N VAL A 56 5.60 -4.52 -6.42
CA VAL A 56 4.47 -3.82 -7.04
C VAL A 56 4.04 -2.69 -6.13
N PHE A 57 4.05 -1.47 -6.65
CA PHE A 57 3.53 -0.32 -5.93
C PHE A 57 1.99 -0.25 -6.05
N PRO A 58 1.30 0.21 -5.00
CA PRO A 58 -0.13 0.37 -5.05
C PRO A 58 -0.50 1.50 -6.01
N PHE A 59 -1.40 1.23 -6.96
CA PHE A 59 -1.89 2.25 -7.89
C PHE A 59 -2.96 3.15 -7.25
N LEU A 60 -3.58 2.68 -6.16
CA LEU A 60 -4.57 3.42 -5.41
C LEU A 60 -4.37 3.17 -3.92
N GLN A 61 -4.28 4.24 -3.14
CA GLN A 61 -4.19 4.17 -1.68
C GLN A 61 -5.28 5.03 -1.06
N ARG A 62 -6.01 4.44 -0.13
CA ARG A 62 -7.11 5.09 0.59
C ARG A 62 -6.85 5.04 2.09
N PRO A 63 -7.05 6.15 2.83
CA PRO A 63 -6.95 6.12 4.28
C PRO A 63 -7.85 5.03 4.87
N LEU A 64 -7.34 4.30 5.87
CA LEU A 64 -8.16 3.36 6.64
C LEU A 64 -9.17 4.19 7.44
N LYS A 65 -10.44 4.18 7.02
CA LYS A 65 -11.52 4.76 7.84
C LYS A 65 -11.62 3.92 9.12
N LYS A 66 -11.47 4.54 10.29
CA LYS A 66 -11.89 3.94 11.56
C LYS A 66 -13.40 3.71 11.49
N ARG A 67 -13.84 2.48 11.18
CA ARG A 67 -15.22 2.11 11.46
C ARG A 67 -15.32 1.81 12.96
N SER A 68 -16.31 2.42 13.62
CA SER A 68 -16.59 2.27 15.05
C SER A 68 -17.07 0.87 15.47
N ARG A 69 -17.05 -0.11 14.56
CA ARG A 69 -17.44 -1.49 14.81
C ARG A 69 -16.27 -2.41 14.47
N PRO A 70 -15.98 -3.43 15.31
CA PRO A 70 -15.03 -4.47 14.96
C PRO A 70 -15.63 -5.25 13.78
N ALA A 71 -15.32 -4.83 12.56
CA ALA A 71 -15.49 -5.72 11.44
C ALA A 71 -14.61 -6.93 11.76
N VAL A 72 -15.20 -8.12 11.71
CA VAL A 72 -14.51 -9.41 11.73
C VAL A 72 -13.65 -9.44 10.47
N PHE A 73 -12.57 -8.68 10.47
CA PHE A 73 -11.48 -8.90 9.54
C PHE A 73 -10.90 -10.21 10.01
N ASP A 74 -11.02 -11.25 9.18
CA ASP A 74 -10.36 -12.54 9.39
C ASP A 74 -8.95 -12.26 9.87
N LYS A 75 -8.74 -12.43 11.18
CA LYS A 75 -7.43 -12.26 11.83
C LYS A 75 -6.43 -13.27 11.25
N ASP A 76 -6.96 -14.27 10.54
CA ASP A 76 -6.28 -15.34 9.84
C ASP A 76 -5.76 -14.98 8.44
N LYS A 77 -6.15 -13.84 7.84
CA LYS A 77 -5.40 -13.30 6.70
C LYS A 77 -4.10 -12.67 7.21
N SER A 78 -3.22 -13.57 7.63
CA SER A 78 -1.87 -13.30 8.09
C SER A 78 -1.21 -12.32 7.13
N HIS A 79 -0.82 -11.18 7.66
CA HIS A 79 -0.03 -10.21 6.93
C HIS A 79 1.24 -10.92 6.43
N LYS A 80 1.34 -11.10 5.11
CA LYS A 80 2.46 -11.79 4.47
C LYS A 80 3.70 -10.89 4.54
N LYS A 81 4.39 -10.94 5.69
CA LYS A 81 5.59 -10.15 6.01
C LYS A 81 6.67 -10.30 4.93
N GLU A 82 6.77 -11.48 4.33
CA GLU A 82 7.73 -11.82 3.28
C GLU A 82 7.47 -11.08 1.97
N LEU A 83 6.25 -10.60 1.75
CA LEU A 83 5.87 -9.84 0.55
C LEU A 83 5.78 -8.35 0.82
N CYS A 84 5.75 -7.93 2.08
CA CYS A 84 5.64 -6.52 2.41
C CYS A 84 7.02 -5.87 2.44
N ASP A 85 7.27 -4.93 1.53
CA ASP A 85 8.55 -4.22 1.42
C ASP A 85 8.92 -3.52 2.75
N LYS A 86 7.92 -2.96 3.43
CA LYS A 86 8.12 -2.37 4.76
C LYS A 86 8.55 -3.41 5.81
N CYS A 87 7.98 -4.61 5.81
CA CYS A 87 8.39 -5.65 6.75
C CYS A 87 9.79 -6.15 6.49
N LYS A 88 10.19 -6.26 5.21
CA LYS A 88 11.56 -6.57 4.82
C LYS A 88 12.53 -5.50 5.35
N GLN A 89 12.18 -4.22 5.18
CA GLN A 89 12.99 -3.11 5.68
C GLN A 89 13.08 -3.08 7.21
N LEU A 90 12.01 -3.44 7.91
CA LEU A 90 11.95 -3.42 9.38
C LEU A 90 12.54 -4.68 10.05
N GLY A 91 12.66 -5.78 9.31
CA GLY A 91 12.92 -7.11 9.86
C GLY A 91 11.78 -7.71 10.71
N HIS A 92 10.65 -7.00 10.87
CA HIS A 92 9.50 -7.43 11.67
C HIS A 92 8.16 -6.99 11.07
N SER A 93 7.06 -7.57 11.58
CA SER A 93 5.71 -7.35 11.05
C SER A 93 5.20 -5.92 11.27
N CYS A 94 4.89 -5.22 10.17
CA CYS A 94 4.38 -3.84 10.19
C CYS A 94 2.93 -3.71 10.71
N VAL A 95 2.28 -4.82 11.06
CA VAL A 95 0.91 -4.88 11.60
C VAL A 95 0.78 -4.15 12.93
N ARG A 96 1.80 -4.27 13.79
CA ARG A 96 1.80 -3.69 15.13
C ARG A 96 2.34 -2.26 15.16
N ILE A 97 2.82 -1.74 14.04
CA ILE A 97 3.23 -0.33 13.95
C ILE A 97 1.98 0.54 14.04
N ARG A 98 1.72 1.01 15.26
CA ARG A 98 0.88 2.16 15.53
C ARG A 98 1.77 3.37 15.25
N SER A 99 1.48 4.10 14.16
CA SER A 99 2.10 5.43 14.01
C SER A 99 1.71 6.25 15.24
N PRO A 100 2.66 6.95 15.89
CA PRO A 100 2.31 7.96 16.89
C PRO A 100 1.37 9.02 16.29
#